data_AF-A0A132B551-F1
#
_entry.id   AF-A0A132B551-F1
#
_cell.length_a   1.000
_cell.length_b   1.000
_cell.length_c   1.000
_cell.angle_alpha   90.00
_cell.angle_beta   90.00
_cell.angle_gamma   90.00
#
_symmetry.space_group_name_H-M   'P 1'
#
loop_
_entity.id
_entity.type
_entity.pdbx_description
1 polymer ?
#
loop_
_entity_poly.entity_id
_entity_poly.type
_entity_poly.pdbx_seq_one_letter_code
_entity_poly.pdbx_strand_id
1 'polypeptide(L)'
;MSSSKKRKTGGDGVAGLSPTSILEPKAKIELSRPEKLEFHCSMPAKIAPFCPTILISVGSSKQIFTVPRDLLTLHSGYFKELFASPREDEDEKIALPLLSPMDFGNFVSWIYIGRTLSAATASATRFWVVGEFLSAPAFQNWCIDIYRNKLLLAANRSPHRDNVRLAYEKSGKGSKLRKFLAHCSARLGPLESHAEGSDQHTAWKVLFQEFPDLTYDIAAIAGKDWKGTMPWDDEHRALYVEDEIPLENQWESQILLARDKDAIKEAASTGCVCSIIELDHLERNKGKEAVS
;
A
#
# COMPACT_ATOMS: atom_id res chain seq x y z
N MET A 1 32.65 -60.06 -28.02
CA MET A 1 34.01 -59.84 -27.48
C MET A 1 33.90 -58.72 -26.45
N SER A 2 33.70 -59.04 -25.17
CA SER A 2 34.74 -59.21 -24.14
C SER A 2 35.57 -57.92 -23.98
N SER A 3 35.67 -57.25 -22.82
CA SER A 3 35.76 -57.76 -21.46
C SER A 3 35.38 -56.70 -20.42
N SER A 4 34.89 -57.20 -19.29
CA SER A 4 34.67 -56.52 -18.01
C SER A 4 35.96 -56.02 -17.35
N LYS A 5 35.83 -55.02 -16.46
CA LYS A 5 36.66 -54.97 -15.24
C LYS A 5 35.88 -54.37 -14.06
N LYS A 6 35.65 -55.21 -13.05
CA LYS A 6 35.18 -54.93 -11.68
C LYS A 6 36.35 -54.53 -10.78
N ARG A 7 36.09 -53.72 -9.74
CA ARG A 7 36.48 -53.85 -8.30
C ARG A 7 35.87 -52.66 -7.54
N LYS A 8 34.95 -52.82 -6.56
CA LYS A 8 35.08 -53.25 -5.13
C LYS A 8 36.11 -52.40 -4.35
N THR A 9 35.93 -51.88 -3.12
CA THR A 9 34.93 -51.98 -2.02
C THR A 9 35.41 -51.09 -0.85
N GLY A 10 34.49 -50.66 0.03
CA GLY A 10 34.73 -50.32 1.45
C GLY A 10 34.75 -48.82 1.74
N GLY A 11 34.13 -48.28 2.80
CA GLY A 11 33.42 -48.84 3.95
C GLY A 11 33.42 -47.76 5.06
N ASP A 12 32.32 -47.66 5.82
CA ASP A 12 32.11 -47.01 7.13
C ASP A 12 32.45 -45.50 7.26
N GLY A 13 31.68 -44.60 7.87
CA GLY A 13 30.54 -44.68 8.78
C GLY A 13 30.68 -43.45 9.70
N VAL A 14 29.71 -42.52 9.70
CA VAL A 14 29.59 -41.51 10.76
C VAL A 14 28.12 -41.24 11.03
N ALA A 15 27.76 -41.44 12.30
CA ALA A 15 26.46 -41.22 12.88
C ALA A 15 26.21 -39.73 13.16
N GLY A 16 24.93 -39.37 13.19
CA GLY A 16 24.41 -38.24 13.97
C GLY A 16 24.27 -36.93 13.21
N LEU A 17 23.04 -36.53 12.93
CA LEU A 17 22.37 -35.44 13.65
C LEU A 17 20.89 -35.35 13.23
N SER A 18 20.10 -34.96 14.22
CA SER A 18 18.63 -34.88 14.29
C SER A 18 17.94 -34.24 13.07
N PRO A 19 16.69 -34.65 12.74
CA PRO A 19 15.87 -33.92 11.80
C PRO A 19 15.45 -32.59 12.45
N THR A 20 16.12 -31.51 12.08
CA THR A 20 15.62 -30.17 12.35
C THR A 20 14.34 -30.02 11.53
N SER A 21 13.20 -30.09 12.19
CA SER A 21 11.91 -29.77 11.60
C SER A 21 12.00 -28.35 11.04
N ILE A 22 12.07 -28.26 9.72
CA ILE A 22 11.83 -27.02 9.00
C ILE A 22 10.36 -26.72 9.25
N LEU A 23 10.11 -25.83 10.21
CA LEU A 23 8.81 -25.18 10.34
C LEU A 23 8.58 -24.44 9.04
N GLU A 24 7.73 -25.00 8.18
CA GLU A 24 7.18 -24.29 7.04
C GLU A 24 6.57 -22.98 7.59
N PRO A 25 6.91 -21.81 7.01
CA PRO A 25 6.27 -20.58 7.42
C PRO A 25 4.78 -20.72 7.07
N LYS A 26 3.93 -20.74 8.10
CA LYS A 26 2.46 -20.66 7.97
C LYS A 26 2.16 -19.56 6.96
N ALA A 27 1.70 -19.95 5.78
CA ALA A 27 1.33 -19.01 4.72
C ALA A 27 0.29 -18.07 5.32
N LYS A 28 0.67 -16.80 5.52
CA LYS A 28 -0.29 -15.75 5.87
C LYS A 28 -1.28 -15.71 4.71
N ILE A 29 -2.50 -16.21 4.94
CA ILE A 29 -3.58 -16.14 3.96
C ILE A 29 -3.86 -14.65 3.77
N GLU A 30 -3.40 -14.11 2.64
CA GLU A 30 -3.74 -12.75 2.25
C GLU A 30 -5.25 -12.73 1.97
N LEU A 31 -6.00 -11.92 2.73
CA LEU A 31 -7.43 -11.68 2.47
C LEU A 31 -7.64 -11.29 1.02
N SER A 32 -8.72 -11.78 0.42
CA SER A 32 -9.09 -11.38 -0.93
C SER A 32 -9.40 -9.87 -0.96
N ARG A 33 -9.21 -9.21 -2.11
CA ARG A 33 -9.44 -7.76 -2.24
C ARG A 33 -10.85 -7.31 -1.77
N PRO A 34 -11.94 -8.03 -2.06
CA PRO A 34 -13.28 -7.68 -1.57
C PRO A 34 -13.37 -7.73 -0.04
N GLU A 35 -12.82 -8.76 0.59
CA GLU A 35 -12.83 -8.90 2.05
C GLU A 35 -11.99 -7.80 2.72
N LYS A 36 -10.82 -7.47 2.15
CA LYS A 36 -10.01 -6.33 2.60
C LYS A 36 -10.79 -5.01 2.54
N LEU A 37 -11.54 -4.78 1.46
CA LEU A 37 -12.34 -3.57 1.29
C LEU A 37 -13.53 -3.52 2.26
N GLU A 38 -14.23 -4.64 2.46
CA GLU A 38 -15.32 -4.72 3.42
C GLU A 38 -14.82 -4.44 4.84
N PHE A 39 -13.70 -5.06 5.23
CA PHE A 39 -13.09 -4.79 6.53
C PHE A 39 -12.69 -3.32 6.67
N HIS A 40 -12.01 -2.76 5.67
CA HIS A 40 -11.66 -1.33 5.61
C HIS A 40 -12.87 -0.43 5.83
N CYS A 41 -13.96 -0.66 5.09
CA CYS A 41 -15.18 0.14 5.21
C CYS A 41 -15.90 -0.02 6.57
N SER A 42 -15.67 -1.13 7.28
CA SER A 42 -16.22 -1.34 8.62
C SER A 42 -15.47 -0.56 9.71
N MET A 43 -14.19 -0.23 9.49
CA MET A 43 -13.31 0.37 10.49
C MET A 43 -13.81 1.72 11.04
N PRO A 44 -14.26 2.67 10.20
CA PRO A 44 -14.77 3.94 10.69
C PRO A 44 -15.96 3.79 11.62
N ALA A 45 -16.87 2.84 11.36
CA ALA A 45 -18.03 2.59 12.24
C ALA A 45 -17.62 2.03 13.61
N LYS A 46 -16.50 1.30 13.67
CA LYS A 46 -15.97 0.72 14.90
C LYS A 46 -15.17 1.74 15.74
N ILE A 47 -14.51 2.70 15.09
CA ILE A 47 -13.59 3.64 15.75
C ILE A 47 -14.22 5.02 15.98
N ALA A 48 -14.80 5.62 14.93
CA ALA A 48 -15.16 7.03 14.95
C ALA A 48 -16.14 7.44 16.07
N PRO A 49 -17.15 6.62 16.46
CA PRO A 49 -18.07 7.00 17.54
C PRO A 49 -17.44 7.14 18.92
N PHE A 50 -16.26 6.53 19.15
CA PHE A 50 -15.64 6.43 20.46
C PHE A 50 -14.29 7.16 20.54
N CYS A 51 -13.89 7.82 19.45
CA CYS A 51 -12.57 8.41 19.30
C CYS A 51 -12.66 9.95 19.28
N PRO A 52 -11.76 10.68 19.96
CA PRO A 52 -11.71 12.13 19.86
C PRO A 52 -11.38 12.57 18.43
N THR A 53 -12.06 13.61 17.97
CA THR A 53 -11.77 14.26 16.69
C THR A 53 -10.73 15.36 16.86
N ILE A 54 -9.90 15.54 15.85
CA ILE A 54 -8.90 16.59 15.78
C ILE A 54 -9.14 17.50 14.58
N LEU A 55 -8.68 18.76 14.69
CA LEU A 55 -8.75 19.76 13.63
C LEU A 55 -7.43 19.81 12.86
N ILE A 56 -7.51 19.68 11.53
CA ILE A 56 -6.35 19.72 10.63
C ILE A 56 -6.56 20.85 9.62
N SER A 57 -5.64 21.80 9.58
CA SER A 57 -5.60 22.88 8.60
C SER A 57 -4.79 22.45 7.37
N VAL A 58 -5.39 22.43 6.18
CA VAL A 58 -4.77 21.92 4.96
C VAL A 58 -4.63 23.01 3.89
N GLY A 59 -3.46 23.03 3.26
CA GLY A 59 -3.14 23.88 2.11
C GLY A 59 -3.04 25.37 2.42
N SER A 60 -2.75 26.16 1.39
CA SER A 60 -2.65 27.61 1.48
C SER A 60 -3.97 28.29 1.87
N SER A 61 -5.11 27.68 1.55
CA SER A 61 -6.44 28.14 1.94
C SER A 61 -6.77 27.84 3.41
N LYS A 62 -5.91 27.10 4.13
CA LYS A 62 -6.11 26.68 5.53
C LYS A 62 -7.49 26.04 5.75
N GLN A 63 -7.91 25.19 4.82
CA GLN A 63 -9.19 24.50 4.94
C GLN A 63 -9.13 23.54 6.13
N ILE A 64 -10.11 23.64 7.02
CA ILE A 64 -10.16 22.83 8.25
C ILE A 64 -10.90 21.52 7.97
N PHE A 65 -10.29 20.41 8.38
CA PHE A 65 -10.87 19.08 8.40
C PHE A 65 -10.99 18.60 9.84
N THR A 66 -12.12 17.99 10.18
CA THR A 66 -12.35 17.36 11.48
C THR A 66 -12.35 15.85 11.28
N VAL A 67 -11.37 15.16 11.86
CA VAL A 67 -11.17 13.71 11.63
C VAL A 67 -10.85 13.00 12.94
N PRO A 68 -11.37 11.78 13.21
CA PRO A 68 -11.01 10.98 14.37
C PRO A 68 -9.51 10.67 14.41
N ARG A 69 -8.88 10.91 15.56
CA ARG A 69 -7.43 10.73 15.77
C ARG A 69 -6.99 9.30 15.46
N ASP A 70 -7.68 8.31 16.02
CA ASP A 70 -7.29 6.91 15.93
C ASP A 70 -7.50 6.35 14.53
N LEU A 71 -8.49 6.88 13.82
CA LEU A 71 -8.70 6.53 12.43
C LEU A 71 -7.56 7.05 11.54
N LEU A 72 -7.02 8.25 11.82
CA LEU A 72 -5.83 8.74 11.12
C LEU A 72 -4.59 7.91 11.44
N THR A 73 -4.32 7.60 12.71
CA THR A 73 -3.15 6.78 13.09
C THR A 73 -3.23 5.36 12.58
N LEU A 74 -4.44 4.83 12.37
CA LEU A 74 -4.65 3.50 11.82
C LEU A 74 -4.23 3.42 10.35
N HIS A 75 -4.42 4.52 9.62
CA HIS A 75 -4.20 4.55 8.17
C HIS A 75 -2.93 5.31 7.75
N SER A 76 -2.23 5.97 8.68
CA SER A 76 -1.09 6.83 8.38
C SER A 76 -0.01 6.75 9.45
N GLY A 77 1.19 6.32 9.03
CA GLY A 77 2.39 6.35 9.85
C GLY A 77 2.78 7.78 10.27
N TYR A 78 2.57 8.76 9.38
CA TYR A 78 2.82 10.17 9.67
C TYR A 78 2.03 10.63 10.90
N PHE A 79 0.71 10.39 10.91
CA PHE A 79 -0.12 10.78 12.05
C PHE A 79 0.18 9.94 13.30
N LYS A 80 0.52 8.66 13.13
CA LYS A 80 0.95 7.80 14.24
C LYS A 80 2.18 8.35 14.96
N GLU A 81 3.22 8.74 14.21
CA GLU A 81 4.45 9.35 14.76
C GLU A 81 4.16 10.74 15.34
N LEU A 82 3.37 11.54 14.63
CA LEU A 82 2.99 12.89 15.04
C LEU A 82 2.27 12.91 16.40
N PHE A 83 1.47 11.88 16.69
CA PHE A 83 0.69 11.75 17.92
C PHE A 83 1.37 10.93 19.02
N ALA A 84 2.48 10.27 18.73
CA ALA A 84 3.29 9.60 19.73
C ALA A 84 4.21 10.57 20.48
N SER A 85 4.60 11.68 19.84
CA SER A 85 5.45 12.71 20.43
C SER A 85 4.64 13.65 21.33
N PRO A 86 5.07 13.91 22.59
CA PRO A 86 4.43 14.92 23.44
C PRO A 86 4.60 16.29 22.79
N ARG A 87 3.49 17.03 22.66
CA ARG A 87 3.50 18.40 22.16
C ARG A 87 3.55 19.37 23.32
N GLU A 88 4.28 20.47 23.15
CA GLU A 88 4.38 21.53 24.15
C GLU A 88 3.05 22.28 24.34
N ASP A 89 2.15 22.20 23.35
CA ASP A 89 0.81 22.79 23.37
C ASP A 89 -0.23 21.78 22.85
N GLU A 90 -1.19 21.40 23.70
CA GLU A 90 -2.30 20.52 23.31
C GLU A 90 -3.25 21.20 22.30
N ASP A 91 -3.24 22.54 22.24
CA ASP A 91 -4.03 23.34 21.29
C ASP A 91 -3.32 23.53 19.93
N GLU A 92 -2.14 22.95 19.73
CA GLU A 92 -1.36 23.09 18.49
C GLU A 92 -2.11 22.49 17.30
N LYS A 93 -2.77 23.36 16.53
CA LYS A 93 -3.48 23.02 15.29
C LYS A 93 -2.52 22.35 14.30
N ILE A 94 -2.82 21.13 13.92
CA ILE A 94 -2.05 20.41 12.91
C ILE A 94 -2.20 21.12 11.57
N ALA A 95 -1.08 21.47 10.94
CA ALA A 95 -1.06 22.11 9.64
C ALA A 95 -0.37 21.24 8.59
N LEU A 96 -1.02 21.06 7.45
CA LEU A 96 -0.48 20.37 6.27
C LEU A 96 -0.44 21.35 5.09
N PRO A 97 0.50 22.33 5.10
CA PRO A 97 0.51 23.41 4.11
C PRO A 97 0.88 22.94 2.70
N LEU A 98 1.57 21.81 2.58
CA LEU A 98 2.05 21.27 1.30
C LEU A 98 0.99 20.41 0.57
N LEU A 99 -0.05 19.96 1.27
CA LEU A 99 -1.13 19.21 0.65
C LEU A 99 -2.22 20.17 0.17
N SER A 100 -2.82 19.86 -0.98
CA SER A 100 -4.05 20.55 -1.35
C SER A 100 -5.22 20.00 -0.51
N PRO A 101 -6.23 20.84 -0.18
CA PRO A 101 -7.42 20.36 0.53
C PRO A 101 -8.14 19.24 -0.21
N MET A 102 -8.12 19.27 -1.55
CA MET A 102 -8.74 18.22 -2.38
C MET A 102 -8.01 16.88 -2.22
N ASP A 103 -6.68 16.87 -2.18
CA ASP A 103 -5.89 15.65 -2.01
C ASP A 103 -6.15 15.04 -0.63
N PHE A 104 -6.09 15.87 0.41
CA PHE A 104 -6.36 15.41 1.77
C PHE A 104 -7.81 14.95 1.94
N GLY A 105 -8.78 15.67 1.37
CA GLY A 105 -10.19 15.25 1.38
C GLY A 105 -10.43 13.91 0.70
N ASN A 106 -9.67 13.58 -0.36
CA ASN A 106 -9.71 12.26 -0.99
C ASN A 106 -9.10 11.17 -0.13
N PHE A 107 -7.99 11.46 0.57
CA PHE A 107 -7.42 10.55 1.54
C PHE A 107 -8.41 10.28 2.70
N VAL A 108 -9.04 11.32 3.25
CA VAL A 108 -10.08 11.18 4.28
C VAL A 108 -11.26 10.37 3.76
N SER A 109 -11.77 10.67 2.56
CA SER A 109 -12.83 9.87 1.93
C SER A 109 -12.43 8.39 1.80
N TRP A 110 -11.19 8.12 1.37
CA TRP A 110 -10.70 6.75 1.27
C TRP A 110 -10.68 6.07 2.64
N ILE A 111 -10.18 6.73 3.69
CA ILE A 111 -10.22 6.21 5.06
C ILE A 111 -11.65 5.80 5.46
N TYR A 112 -12.65 6.61 5.12
CA TYR A 112 -14.03 6.37 5.53
C TYR A 112 -14.78 5.32 4.71
N ILE A 113 -14.57 5.28 3.39
CA ILE A 113 -15.43 4.47 2.49
C ILE A 113 -14.66 3.67 1.44
N GLY A 114 -13.33 3.61 1.56
CA GLY A 114 -12.46 2.91 0.62
C GLY A 114 -12.45 3.50 -0.80
N ARG A 115 -12.91 4.75 -0.97
CA ARG A 115 -13.09 5.42 -2.26
C ARG A 115 -12.77 6.92 -2.18
N THR A 116 -12.38 7.50 -3.31
CA THR A 116 -12.24 8.95 -3.47
C THR A 116 -13.59 9.67 -3.56
N LEU A 117 -13.57 10.98 -3.34
CA LEU A 117 -14.73 11.84 -3.59
C LEU A 117 -15.01 11.86 -5.10
N SER A 118 -16.26 11.60 -5.49
CA SER A 118 -16.71 11.40 -6.90
C SER A 118 -16.39 12.55 -7.87
N ALA A 119 -16.00 13.72 -7.38
CA ALA A 119 -15.66 14.89 -8.18
C ALA A 119 -14.16 15.01 -8.51
N ALA A 120 -13.31 14.12 -7.99
CA ALA A 120 -11.87 14.25 -8.14
C ALA A 120 -11.41 13.72 -9.53
N THR A 121 -11.00 14.63 -10.39
CA THR A 121 -10.27 14.34 -11.64
C THR A 121 -8.80 13.95 -11.41
N ALA A 122 -8.36 13.96 -10.15
CA ALA A 122 -6.98 13.69 -9.78
C ALA A 122 -6.57 12.26 -10.16
N SER A 123 -5.35 12.14 -10.69
CA SER A 123 -4.81 10.86 -11.12
C SER A 123 -4.37 10.01 -9.93
N ALA A 124 -4.41 8.69 -10.09
CA ALA A 124 -3.93 7.75 -9.07
C ALA A 124 -2.45 8.00 -8.69
N THR A 125 -1.64 8.54 -9.62
CA THR A 125 -0.26 9.00 -9.34
C THR A 125 -0.23 10.07 -8.25
N ARG A 126 -1.10 11.09 -8.35
CA ARG A 126 -1.13 12.18 -7.38
C ARG A 126 -1.50 11.66 -5.98
N PHE A 127 -2.50 10.79 -5.90
CA PHE A 127 -2.88 10.15 -4.63
C PHE A 127 -1.80 9.25 -4.07
N TRP A 128 -1.07 8.53 -4.92
CA TRP A 128 0.05 7.71 -4.47
C TRP A 128 1.14 8.57 -3.79
N VAL A 129 1.49 9.73 -4.37
CA VAL A 129 2.44 10.68 -3.76
C VAL A 129 1.92 11.22 -2.42
N VAL A 130 0.61 11.46 -2.31
CA VAL A 130 0.00 11.85 -1.02
C VAL A 130 0.13 10.72 0.00
N GLY A 131 -0.05 9.46 -0.43
CA GLY A 131 0.15 8.30 0.42
C GLY A 131 1.59 8.16 0.90
N GLU A 132 2.57 8.43 0.04
CA GLU A 132 3.99 8.46 0.43
C GLU A 132 4.24 9.55 1.49
N PHE A 133 3.75 10.77 1.27
CA PHE A 133 3.87 11.87 2.23
C PHE A 133 3.23 11.54 3.59
N LEU A 134 2.06 10.89 3.60
CA LEU A 134 1.35 10.49 4.81
C LEU A 134 1.85 9.18 5.41
N SER A 135 2.86 8.53 4.81
CA SER A 135 3.31 7.19 5.20
C SER A 135 2.13 6.20 5.30
N ALA A 136 1.33 6.14 4.23
CA ALA A 136 0.09 5.37 4.13
C ALA A 136 0.21 4.29 3.04
N PRO A 137 0.92 3.17 3.29
CA PRO A 137 1.20 2.15 2.28
C PRO A 137 -0.07 1.51 1.70
N ALA A 138 -1.11 1.30 2.50
CA ALA A 138 -2.39 0.79 2.01
C ALA A 138 -3.07 1.74 1.02
N PHE A 139 -2.92 3.04 1.20
CA PHE A 139 -3.42 4.03 0.25
C PHE A 139 -2.60 4.02 -1.06
N GLN A 140 -1.29 3.88 -0.96
CA GLN A 140 -0.40 3.71 -2.12
C GLN A 140 -0.75 2.44 -2.92
N ASN A 141 -0.98 1.32 -2.24
CA ASN A 141 -1.38 0.05 -2.84
C ASN A 141 -2.72 0.16 -3.57
N TRP A 142 -3.70 0.81 -2.93
CA TRP A 142 -4.99 1.12 -3.53
C TRP A 142 -4.85 1.97 -4.81
N CYS A 143 -3.94 2.96 -4.82
CA CYS A 143 -3.67 3.78 -6.00
C CYS A 143 -3.05 2.97 -7.15
N ILE A 144 -2.12 2.05 -6.85
CA ILE A 144 -1.55 1.14 -7.86
C ILE A 144 -2.64 0.26 -8.47
N ASP A 145 -3.53 -0.30 -7.64
CA ASP A 145 -4.63 -1.14 -8.13
C ASP A 145 -5.63 -0.35 -9.00
N ILE A 146 -5.92 0.92 -8.67
CA ILE A 146 -6.70 1.79 -9.57
C ILE A 146 -6.00 1.96 -10.92
N TYR A 147 -4.69 2.22 -10.91
CA TYR A 147 -3.94 2.44 -12.14
C TYR A 147 -3.93 1.18 -13.02
N ARG A 148 -3.68 0.02 -12.40
CA ARG A 148 -3.71 -1.29 -13.06
C ARG A 148 -5.07 -1.57 -13.70
N ASN A 149 -6.15 -1.38 -12.94
CA ASN A 149 -7.51 -1.58 -13.46
C ASN A 149 -7.83 -0.64 -14.62
N LYS A 150 -7.35 0.61 -14.59
CA LYS A 150 -7.51 1.53 -15.72
C LYS A 150 -6.79 1.04 -16.98
N LEU A 151 -5.58 0.51 -16.85
CA LEU A 151 -4.82 0.00 -18.00
C LEU A 151 -5.45 -1.27 -18.59
N LEU A 152 -5.97 -2.16 -17.74
CA LEU A 152 -6.73 -3.34 -18.15
C LEU A 152 -7.98 -2.96 -18.98
N LEU A 153 -8.70 -1.91 -18.58
CA LEU A 153 -9.93 -1.47 -19.26
C LEU A 153 -9.68 -0.60 -20.49
N ALA A 154 -8.59 0.18 -20.51
CA ALA A 154 -8.35 1.21 -21.51
C ALA A 154 -7.74 0.70 -22.84
N ALA A 155 -7.72 -0.61 -23.08
CA ALA A 155 -7.12 -1.24 -24.26
C ALA A 155 -5.65 -0.82 -24.50
N ASN A 156 -4.80 -0.94 -23.48
CA ASN A 156 -3.35 -0.72 -23.57
C ASN A 156 -2.92 0.71 -23.92
N ARG A 157 -3.64 1.74 -23.46
CA ARG A 157 -3.17 3.12 -23.58
C ARG A 157 -1.97 3.37 -22.66
N SER A 158 -0.93 4.02 -23.19
CA SER A 158 0.25 4.44 -22.42
C SER A 158 -0.14 5.28 -21.19
N PRO A 159 0.54 5.15 -20.04
CA PRO A 159 0.41 6.09 -18.94
C PRO A 159 0.49 7.53 -19.48
N HIS A 160 -0.42 8.39 -19.03
CA HIS A 160 -0.38 9.78 -19.47
C HIS A 160 0.96 10.40 -19.05
N ARG A 161 1.64 11.10 -19.98
CA ARG A 161 2.95 11.72 -19.76
C ARG A 161 3.02 12.52 -18.46
N ASP A 162 1.99 13.31 -18.17
CA ASP A 162 1.96 14.17 -16.97
C ASP A 162 1.94 13.36 -15.67
N ASN A 163 1.40 12.14 -15.69
CA ASN A 163 1.48 11.23 -14.54
C ASN A 163 2.91 10.68 -14.37
N VAL A 164 3.60 10.38 -15.46
CA VAL A 164 5.00 9.95 -15.40
C VAL A 164 5.87 11.10 -14.89
N ARG A 165 5.72 12.30 -15.44
CA ARG A 165 6.36 13.53 -14.94
C ARG A 165 6.15 13.71 -13.44
N LEU A 166 4.88 13.72 -12.99
CA LEU A 166 4.54 13.91 -11.59
C LEU A 166 5.21 12.89 -10.67
N ALA A 167 5.26 11.61 -11.08
CA ALA A 167 5.93 10.57 -10.30
C ALA A 167 7.42 10.85 -10.15
N TYR A 168 8.11 11.25 -11.22
CA TYR A 168 9.55 11.51 -11.18
C TYR A 168 9.92 12.85 -10.52
N GLU A 169 9.00 13.81 -10.49
CA GLU A 169 9.18 15.07 -9.77
C GLU A 169 8.93 14.94 -8.26
N LYS A 170 7.94 14.14 -7.85
CA LYS A 170 7.41 14.21 -6.48
C LYS A 170 7.64 12.96 -5.63
N SER A 171 7.82 11.78 -6.22
CA SER A 171 8.06 10.57 -5.42
C SER A 171 9.54 10.31 -5.16
N GLY A 172 9.87 9.47 -4.18
CA GLY A 172 11.25 9.04 -3.94
C GLY A 172 11.89 8.32 -5.14
N LYS A 173 13.22 8.45 -5.32
CA LYS A 173 13.95 7.62 -6.29
C LYS A 173 13.80 6.14 -5.92
N GLY A 174 13.57 5.30 -6.93
CA GLY A 174 13.33 3.87 -6.72
C GLY A 174 11.95 3.52 -6.16
N SER A 175 11.03 4.49 -6.04
CA SER A 175 9.66 4.24 -5.59
C SER A 175 8.94 3.20 -6.46
N LYS A 176 8.03 2.44 -5.84
CA LYS A 176 7.23 1.44 -6.57
C LYS A 176 6.39 2.06 -7.68
N LEU A 177 5.94 3.30 -7.50
CA LEU A 177 5.24 4.08 -8.53
C LEU A 177 6.12 4.36 -9.75
N ARG A 178 7.36 4.85 -9.57
CA ARG A 178 8.29 5.08 -10.69
C ARG A 178 8.56 3.79 -11.44
N LYS A 179 8.83 2.71 -10.70
CA LYS A 179 9.04 1.37 -11.26
C LYS A 179 7.84 0.90 -12.08
N PHE A 180 6.63 1.02 -11.54
CA PHE A 180 5.40 0.63 -12.23
C PHE A 180 5.20 1.42 -13.54
N LEU A 181 5.33 2.75 -13.48
CA LEU A 181 5.14 3.61 -14.65
C LEU A 181 6.24 3.40 -15.70
N ALA A 182 7.49 3.16 -15.30
CA ALA A 182 8.58 2.82 -16.21
C ALA A 182 8.32 1.50 -16.92
N HIS A 183 7.92 0.45 -16.19
CA HIS A 183 7.58 -0.84 -16.80
C HIS A 183 6.41 -0.73 -17.78
N CYS A 184 5.36 0.02 -17.42
CA CYS A 184 4.23 0.27 -18.33
C CYS A 184 4.68 1.04 -19.59
N SER A 185 5.51 2.08 -19.42
CA SER A 185 6.03 2.89 -20.52
C SER A 185 6.92 2.06 -21.45
N ALA A 186 7.83 1.26 -20.89
CA ALA A 186 8.70 0.36 -21.66
C ALA A 186 7.89 -0.67 -22.47
N ARG A 187 6.78 -1.17 -21.91
CA ARG A 187 5.92 -2.14 -22.60
C ARG A 187 5.15 -1.51 -23.77
N LEU A 188 4.69 -0.27 -23.57
CA LEU A 188 3.75 0.40 -24.48
C LEU A 188 4.46 1.27 -25.52
N GLY A 189 5.74 1.60 -25.31
CA GLY A 189 6.56 2.32 -26.28
C GLY A 189 6.00 3.71 -26.59
N PRO A 190 6.10 4.70 -25.68
CA PRO A 190 5.49 6.01 -25.88
C PRO A 190 5.98 6.72 -27.14
N LEU A 191 7.23 6.51 -27.57
CA LEU A 191 7.75 7.10 -28.81
C LEU A 191 7.26 6.35 -30.05
N GLU A 192 7.14 5.03 -29.99
CA GLU A 192 6.67 4.17 -31.08
C GLU A 192 5.15 4.29 -31.28
N SER A 193 4.42 4.61 -30.20
CA SER A 193 2.95 4.74 -30.19
C SER A 193 2.45 6.05 -30.80
N HIS A 194 3.35 6.98 -31.14
CA HIS A 194 3.02 8.30 -31.67
C HIS A 194 3.85 8.58 -32.94
N ALA A 195 3.26 9.27 -33.90
CA ALA A 195 3.97 9.63 -35.13
C ALA A 195 5.19 10.50 -34.80
N GLU A 196 6.33 10.21 -35.42
CA GLU A 196 7.54 11.00 -35.26
C GLU A 196 7.28 12.47 -35.63
N GLY A 197 7.74 13.38 -34.76
CA GLY A 197 7.53 14.82 -34.91
C GLY A 197 6.17 15.33 -34.42
N SER A 198 5.21 14.47 -34.09
CA SER A 198 3.96 14.90 -33.46
C SER A 198 4.19 15.56 -32.09
N ASP A 199 3.24 16.38 -31.65
CA ASP A 199 3.29 17.05 -30.34
C ASP A 199 3.52 16.06 -29.20
N GLN A 200 2.84 14.90 -29.23
CA GLN A 200 2.98 13.87 -28.20
C GLN A 200 4.35 13.20 -28.24
N HIS A 201 4.85 12.86 -29.42
CA HIS A 201 6.19 12.29 -29.56
C HIS A 201 7.28 13.27 -29.07
N THR A 202 7.19 14.55 -29.46
CA THR A 202 8.12 15.60 -29.02
C THR A 202 8.04 15.82 -27.52
N ALA A 203 6.84 15.83 -26.97
CA ALA A 203 6.59 15.93 -25.54
C ALA A 203 7.24 14.80 -24.73
N TRP A 204 7.16 13.55 -25.21
CA TRP A 204 7.84 12.42 -24.56
C TRP A 204 9.36 12.52 -24.68
N LYS A 205 9.89 12.96 -25.82
CA LYS A 205 11.34 13.22 -25.98
C LYS A 205 11.84 14.25 -24.95
N VAL A 206 11.11 15.35 -24.77
CA VAL A 206 11.43 16.36 -23.75
C VAL A 206 11.40 15.76 -22.35
N LEU A 207 10.38 14.94 -22.02
CA LEU A 207 10.30 14.29 -20.71
C LEU A 207 11.53 13.40 -20.42
N PHE A 208 12.00 12.62 -21.40
CA PHE A 208 13.19 11.78 -21.24
C PHE A 208 14.48 12.58 -21.04
N GLN A 209 14.58 13.77 -21.64
CA GLN A 209 15.70 14.68 -21.44
C GLN A 209 15.68 15.30 -20.04
N GLU A 210 14.50 15.70 -19.55
CA GLU A 210 14.34 16.31 -18.23
C GLU A 210 14.54 15.30 -17.09
N PHE A 211 14.16 14.03 -17.30
CA PHE A 211 14.30 12.97 -16.31
C PHE A 211 15.16 11.82 -16.83
N PRO A 212 16.51 11.93 -16.78
CA PRO A 212 17.40 10.86 -17.20
C PRO A 212 17.15 9.54 -16.47
N ASP A 213 16.80 9.59 -15.17
CA ASP A 213 16.44 8.42 -14.36
C ASP A 213 15.27 7.62 -15.00
N LEU A 214 14.29 8.30 -15.60
CA LEU A 214 13.19 7.63 -16.32
C LEU A 214 13.70 6.85 -17.54
N THR A 215 14.65 7.43 -18.28
CA THR A 215 15.29 6.77 -19.42
C THR A 215 16.04 5.52 -18.96
N TYR A 216 16.78 5.60 -17.86
CA TYR A 216 17.47 4.44 -17.28
C TYR A 216 16.48 3.36 -16.80
N ASP A 217 15.42 3.74 -16.08
CA ASP A 217 14.42 2.80 -15.56
C ASP A 217 13.67 2.08 -16.69
N ILE A 218 13.37 2.78 -17.79
CA ILE A 218 12.79 2.18 -19.00
C ILE A 218 13.80 1.27 -19.70
N ALA A 219 15.03 1.72 -19.91
CA ALA A 219 16.06 0.94 -20.59
C ALA A 219 16.42 -0.35 -19.83
N ALA A 220 16.44 -0.30 -18.49
CA ALA A 220 16.74 -1.45 -17.63
C ALA A 220 15.72 -2.59 -17.76
N ILE A 221 14.51 -2.30 -18.24
CA ILE A 221 13.44 -3.28 -18.42
C ILE A 221 13.07 -3.49 -19.91
N ALA A 222 13.70 -2.74 -20.81
CA ALA A 222 13.50 -2.87 -22.25
C ALA A 222 13.86 -4.29 -22.70
N GLY A 223 12.96 -4.94 -23.44
CA GLY A 223 13.16 -6.31 -23.90
C GLY A 223 12.90 -7.39 -22.83
N LYS A 224 12.43 -7.03 -21.63
CA LYS A 224 11.96 -8.03 -20.67
C LYS A 224 10.83 -8.87 -21.28
N ASP A 225 11.02 -10.18 -21.28
CA ASP A 225 9.98 -11.13 -21.62
C ASP A 225 8.97 -11.23 -20.47
N TRP A 226 7.76 -10.76 -20.73
CA TRP A 226 6.63 -10.86 -19.81
C TRP A 226 5.86 -12.17 -19.95
N LYS A 227 6.36 -13.15 -20.73
CA LYS A 227 5.78 -14.51 -20.88
C LYS A 227 4.28 -14.49 -21.23
N GLY A 228 3.87 -13.55 -22.07
CA GLY A 228 2.47 -13.37 -22.48
C GLY A 228 1.60 -12.57 -21.51
N THR A 229 2.14 -12.14 -20.37
CA THR A 229 1.47 -11.22 -19.43
C THR A 229 1.94 -9.77 -19.64
N MET A 230 1.39 -8.85 -18.87
CA MET A 230 1.67 -7.41 -18.91
C MET A 230 2.07 -6.89 -17.53
N PRO A 231 2.82 -5.76 -17.45
CA PRO A 231 3.22 -5.18 -16.17
C PRO A 231 2.09 -4.92 -15.19
N TRP A 232 0.86 -4.68 -15.66
CA TRP A 232 -0.31 -4.40 -14.83
C TRP A 232 -1.12 -5.64 -14.45
N ASP A 233 -0.78 -6.83 -14.92
CA ASP A 233 -1.50 -8.06 -14.59
C ASP A 233 -1.25 -8.50 -13.13
N ASP A 234 -2.13 -9.37 -12.61
CA ASP A 234 -2.15 -9.75 -11.19
C ASP A 234 -0.89 -10.50 -10.76
N GLU A 235 -0.27 -11.25 -11.67
CA GLU A 235 0.97 -11.99 -11.47
C GLU A 235 2.15 -11.08 -11.09
N HIS A 236 2.10 -9.81 -11.51
CA HIS A 236 3.17 -8.83 -11.27
C HIS A 236 2.85 -7.83 -10.18
N ARG A 237 1.63 -7.85 -9.60
CA ARG A 237 1.19 -6.86 -8.60
C ARG A 237 2.19 -6.69 -7.46
N ALA A 238 2.72 -7.80 -6.94
CA ALA A 238 3.67 -7.82 -5.83
C ALA A 238 4.94 -6.98 -6.09
N LEU A 239 5.28 -6.71 -7.35
CA LEU A 239 6.45 -5.88 -7.70
C LEU A 239 6.25 -4.39 -7.39
N TYR A 240 4.99 -3.94 -7.26
CA TYR A 240 4.61 -2.53 -7.26
C TYR A 240 3.82 -2.09 -6.03
N VAL A 241 3.47 -3.01 -5.15
CA VAL A 241 2.85 -2.68 -3.87
C VAL A 241 3.91 -2.45 -2.80
N GLU A 242 3.62 -1.54 -1.90
CA GLU A 242 4.35 -1.29 -0.66
C GLU A 242 4.00 -2.35 0.38
N ASP A 243 4.96 -2.65 1.23
CA ASP A 243 4.74 -3.51 2.38
C ASP A 243 3.78 -2.81 3.35
N GLU A 244 2.64 -3.44 3.63
CA GLU A 244 1.63 -2.94 4.54
C GLU A 244 1.39 -3.92 5.68
N ILE A 245 1.16 -3.38 6.88
CA ILE A 245 0.64 -4.18 7.99
C ILE A 245 -0.87 -4.32 7.75
N PRO A 246 -1.44 -5.55 7.76
CA PRO A 246 -2.88 -5.75 7.63
C PRO A 246 -3.63 -4.87 8.62
N LEU A 247 -4.68 -4.21 8.16
CA LEU A 247 -5.45 -3.22 8.93
C LEU A 247 -5.98 -3.84 10.24
N GLU A 248 -6.32 -5.12 10.17
CA GLU A 248 -6.70 -5.96 11.29
C GLU A 248 -5.69 -5.95 12.43
N ASN A 249 -4.41 -6.08 12.08
CA ASN A 249 -3.30 -6.17 13.02
C ASN A 249 -2.92 -4.79 13.54
N GLN A 250 -3.06 -3.76 12.69
CA GLN A 250 -2.84 -2.38 13.11
C GLN A 250 -3.86 -1.96 14.17
N TRP A 251 -5.14 -2.26 13.95
CA TRP A 251 -6.17 -1.92 14.92
C TRP A 251 -6.04 -2.71 16.23
N GLU A 252 -5.72 -4.00 16.15
CA GLU A 252 -5.41 -4.81 17.33
C GLU A 252 -4.27 -4.22 18.16
N SER A 253 -3.19 -3.81 17.48
CA SER A 253 -2.05 -3.16 18.14
C SER A 253 -2.46 -1.84 18.80
N GLN A 254 -3.32 -1.04 18.16
CA GLN A 254 -3.81 0.22 18.74
C GLN A 254 -4.65 0.00 19.99
N ILE A 255 -5.59 -0.95 19.97
CA ILE A 255 -6.43 -1.30 21.13
C ILE A 255 -5.54 -1.68 22.32
N LEU A 256 -4.59 -2.59 22.09
CA LEU A 256 -3.72 -3.13 23.14
C LEU A 256 -2.70 -2.12 23.65
N LEU A 257 -2.33 -1.12 22.85
CA LEU A 257 -1.51 0.02 23.31
C LEU A 257 -2.32 0.99 24.17
N ALA A 258 -3.61 1.14 23.90
CA ALA A 258 -4.47 2.07 24.62
C ALA A 258 -4.95 1.52 25.97
N ARG A 259 -5.33 0.24 26.02
CA ARG A 259 -5.97 -0.37 27.21
C ARG A 259 -5.59 -1.84 27.36
N ASP A 260 -5.48 -2.28 28.61
CA ASP A 260 -5.26 -3.69 28.95
C ASP A 260 -6.47 -4.56 28.59
N LYS A 261 -6.21 -5.80 28.17
CA LYS A 261 -7.25 -6.73 27.71
C LYS A 261 -8.25 -7.10 28.81
N ASP A 262 -7.83 -7.22 30.06
CA ASP A 262 -8.74 -7.55 31.15
C ASP A 262 -9.65 -6.36 31.50
N ALA A 263 -9.12 -5.14 31.42
CA ALA A 263 -9.94 -3.93 31.54
C ALA A 263 -10.97 -3.80 30.40
N ILE A 264 -10.63 -4.24 29.19
CA ILE A 264 -11.58 -4.31 28.06
C ILE A 264 -12.68 -5.34 28.36
N LYS A 265 -12.33 -6.54 28.85
CA LYS A 265 -13.32 -7.56 29.22
C LYS A 265 -14.27 -7.07 30.31
N GLU A 266 -13.74 -6.45 31.35
CA GLU A 266 -14.55 -5.90 32.45
C GLU A 266 -15.53 -4.85 31.93
N ALA A 267 -15.05 -3.88 31.14
CA ALA A 267 -15.91 -2.86 30.55
C ALA A 267 -16.94 -3.43 29.56
N ALA A 268 -16.59 -4.47 28.79
CA ALA A 268 -17.53 -5.15 27.92
C ALA A 268 -18.65 -5.83 28.73
N SER A 269 -18.32 -6.45 29.87
CA SER A 269 -19.29 -7.11 30.75
C SER A 269 -20.30 -6.15 31.39
N THR A 270 -19.95 -4.87 31.53
CA THR A 270 -20.84 -3.81 32.03
C THR A 270 -21.65 -3.13 30.91
N GLY A 271 -21.52 -3.57 29.66
CA GLY A 271 -22.30 -3.07 28.52
C GLY A 271 -21.64 -1.91 27.76
N CYS A 272 -20.34 -1.64 27.97
CA CYS A 272 -19.63 -0.63 27.18
C CYS A 272 -19.51 -1.08 25.72
N VAL A 273 -20.25 -0.44 24.81
CA VAL A 273 -20.31 -0.79 23.38
C VAL A 273 -18.92 -0.80 22.72
N CYS A 274 -18.09 0.21 23.02
CA CYS A 274 -16.71 0.27 22.52
C CYS A 274 -15.92 -0.98 22.92
N SER A 275 -15.97 -1.35 24.20
CA SER A 275 -15.21 -2.49 24.71
C SER A 275 -15.76 -3.84 24.20
N ILE A 276 -17.05 -3.93 23.89
CA ILE A 276 -17.65 -5.11 23.23
C ILE A 276 -17.06 -5.28 21.82
N ILE A 277 -16.99 -4.19 21.05
CA ILE A 277 -16.44 -4.19 19.68
C ILE A 277 -14.94 -4.52 19.69
N GLU A 278 -14.18 -3.91 20.61
CA GLU A 278 -12.76 -4.20 20.80
C GLU A 278 -12.53 -5.68 21.18
N LEU A 279 -13.31 -6.20 22.13
CA LEU A 279 -13.19 -7.59 22.58
C LEU A 279 -13.50 -8.59 21.45
N ASP A 280 -14.58 -8.37 20.70
CA ASP A 280 -14.94 -9.20 19.54
C ASP A 280 -13.77 -9.29 18.53
N HIS A 281 -13.16 -8.15 18.21
CA HIS A 281 -11.99 -8.11 17.33
C HIS A 281 -10.78 -8.86 17.90
N LEU A 282 -10.51 -8.73 19.21
CA LEU A 282 -9.40 -9.41 19.90
C LEU A 282 -9.61 -10.92 20.06
N GLU A 283 -10.82 -11.44 19.83
CA GLU A 283 -11.16 -12.85 20.03
C GLU A 283 -11.52 -13.60 18.75
N ARG A 284 -11.72 -12.89 17.63
CA ARG A 284 -12.08 -13.45 16.30
C ARG A 284 -11.26 -14.64 15.81
N ASN A 285 -10.00 -14.78 16.24
CA ASN A 285 -9.10 -15.86 15.79
C ASN A 285 -8.99 -17.04 16.78
N LYS A 286 -9.48 -16.90 18.01
CA LYS A 286 -9.42 -17.99 19.01
C LYS A 286 -10.26 -19.21 18.61
N GLY A 287 -11.28 -19.03 17.78
CA GLY A 287 -12.09 -20.12 17.22
C GLY A 287 -11.42 -20.88 16.07
N LYS A 288 -10.41 -20.31 15.40
CA LYS A 288 -9.73 -20.94 14.26
C LYS A 288 -8.55 -21.83 14.68
N GLU A 289 -7.93 -21.54 15.82
CA GLU A 289 -6.84 -22.36 16.38
C GLU A 289 -7.34 -23.60 17.15
N ALA A 290 -8.61 -23.63 17.54
CA ALA A 290 -9.23 -24.79 18.21
C ALA A 290 -9.69 -25.91 17.24
N VAL A 291 -9.54 -25.70 15.92
CA VAL A 291 -9.99 -26.63 14.86
C VAL A 291 -8.83 -27.09 13.96
N SER A 292 -7.58 -26.73 14.31
CA SER A 292 -6.34 -27.19 13.64
C SER A 292 -5.55 -28.12 14.54
#